data_AF-A0A9E4UD12-F1
#
_entry.id   AF-A0A9E4UD12-F1
#
_cell.length_a   1.000
_cell.length_b   1.000
_cell.length_c   1.000
_cell.angle_alpha   90.00
_cell.angle_beta   90.00
_cell.angle_gamma   90.00
#
_symmetry.space_group_name_H-M   'P 1'
#
loop_
_entity.id
_entity.type
_entity.pdbx_description
1 polymer ?
#
loop_
_entity_poly.entity_id
_entity_poly.type
_entity_poly.pdbx_seq_one_letter_code
_entity_poly.pdbx_strand_id
1 'polypeptide(L)' 'EMEPLDLMNRRLEVMDSTALSLCMENDMPVWVFDIFNEGSLGRILSGEHIGTLIHTQPAAARHP' A
#
# COMPACT_ATOMS: atom_id res chain seq x y z
N GLU A 1 4.45 -1.81 -5.55
CA GLU A 1 4.77 -1.73 -4.10
C GLU A 1 5.53 -0.43 -3.86
N MET A 2 5.42 0.18 -2.68
CA MET A 2 6.14 1.40 -2.30
C MET A 2 6.44 1.40 -0.80
N GLU A 3 7.56 2.02 -0.41
CA GLU A 3 7.84 2.26 1.00
C GLU A 3 7.10 3.51 1.49
N PRO A 4 6.68 3.54 2.76
CA PRO A 4 6.05 4.71 3.38
C PRO A 4 6.86 6.01 3.23
N LEU A 5 8.19 5.92 3.28
CA LEU A 5 9.08 7.07 3.10
C LEU A 5 8.98 7.65 1.69
N ASP A 6 8.73 6.82 0.67
CA ASP A 6 8.52 7.27 -0.70
C ASP A 6 7.21 8.07 -0.85
N LEU A 7 6.15 7.70 -0.12
CA LEU A 7 4.91 8.49 -0.12
C LEU A 7 5.11 9.88 0.49
N MET A 8 5.83 9.94 1.61
CA MET A 8 6.16 11.20 2.29
C MET A 8 7.05 12.09 1.39
N ASN A 9 8.09 11.51 0.79
CA ASN A 9 9.02 12.23 -0.09
C ASN A 9 8.35 12.73 -1.38
N ARG A 10 7.43 11.93 -1.94
CA ARG A 10 6.73 12.27 -3.18
C ARG A 10 5.48 13.13 -2.95
N ARG A 11 5.17 13.50 -1.70
CA ARG A 11 3.94 14.21 -1.30
C ARG A 11 2.70 13.60 -1.96
N LEU A 12 2.67 12.27 -2.05
CA LEU A 12 1.51 11.56 -2.55
C LEU A 12 0.41 11.75 -1.49
N GLU A 13 -0.56 12.64 -1.76
CA GLU A 13 -1.70 12.99 -0.90
C GLU A 13 -2.71 11.83 -0.77
N VAL A 14 -2.22 10.62 -0.58
CA VAL A 14 -3.00 9.39 -0.51
C VAL A 14 -3.53 9.17 0.91
N MET A 15 -2.76 9.57 1.92
CA MET A 15 -3.10 9.41 3.34
C MET A 15 -2.42 10.49 4.20
N ASP A 16 -3.03 10.86 5.32
CA ASP A 16 -2.42 11.75 6.31
C ASP A 16 -1.12 11.16 6.87
N SER A 17 -0.12 12.02 7.09
CA SER A 17 1.19 11.61 7.61
C SER A 17 1.14 10.90 8.96
N THR A 18 0.17 11.24 9.82
CA THR A 18 -0.04 10.62 11.13
C THR A 18 -0.54 9.19 10.98
N ALA A 19 -1.53 8.99 10.11
CA ALA A 19 -2.08 7.66 9.81
C ALA A 19 -1.01 6.77 9.15
N LEU A 20 -0.18 7.34 8.26
CA LEU A 20 0.95 6.62 7.68
C LEU A 20 1.96 6.16 8.74
N SER A 21 2.33 7.06 9.65
CA SER A 21 3.27 6.75 10.74
C SER A 21 2.72 5.65 11.66
N LEU A 22 1.42 5.69 11.99
CA LEU A 22 0.74 4.64 12.76
C LEU A 22 0.77 3.28 12.06
N CYS A 23 0.52 3.25 10.74
CA CYS A 23 0.61 2.00 9.98
C CYS A 23 2.04 1.46 9.94
N MET A 24 3.04 2.33 9.87
CA MET A 24 4.45 1.94 9.89
C MET A 24 4.86 1.33 11.23
N GLU A 25 4.50 1.98 12.34
CA GLU A 25 4.86 1.52 13.69
C GLU A 25 4.22 0.17 14.05
N ASN A 26 3.09 -0.16 13.44
CA ASN A 26 2.34 -1.40 13.68
C ASN A 26 2.54 -2.44 12.56
N ASP A 27 3.51 -2.25 11.65
CA ASP A 27 3.75 -3.11 10.49
C ASP A 27 2.46 -3.45 9.71
N MET A 28 1.58 -2.47 9.58
CA MET A 28 0.28 -2.61 8.94
C MET A 28 0.40 -2.25 7.45
N PRO A 29 0.31 -3.23 6.54
CA PRO A 29 0.35 -2.95 5.11
C PRO A 29 -0.92 -2.23 4.66
N VAL A 30 -0.77 -1.22 3.79
CA VAL A 30 -1.87 -0.42 3.25
C VAL A 30 -1.98 -0.67 1.75
N TRP A 31 -3.16 -1.08 1.29
CA TRP A 31 -3.42 -1.30 -0.14
C TRP A 31 -4.19 -0.13 -0.73
N VAL A 32 -3.58 0.55 -1.70
CA VAL A 32 -4.14 1.73 -2.35
C VAL A 32 -4.55 1.36 -3.77
N PHE A 33 -5.84 1.46 -4.07
CA PHE A 33 -6.38 1.15 -5.39
C PHE A 33 -7.56 2.06 -5.73
N ASP A 34 -7.92 2.09 -7.01
CA ASP A 34 -9.08 2.82 -7.49
C ASP A 34 -10.35 1.96 -7.34
N ILE A 35 -11.30 2.43 -6.53
CA ILE A 35 -12.58 1.75 -6.31
C ILE A 35 -13.57 1.93 -7.47
N PHE A 36 -13.40 2.96 -8.28
CA PHE A 36 -14.30 3.24 -9.42
C PHE A 36 -13.97 2.40 -10.65
N ASN A 37 -12.79 1.79 -10.68
CA ASN A 37 -12.42 0.86 -11.73
C ASN A 37 -13.20 -0.45 -11.54
N GLU A 38 -14.14 -0.71 -12.45
CA GLU A 38 -15.04 -1.87 -12.42
C GLU A 38 -14.27 -3.19 -12.27
N GLY A 39 -14.71 -4.02 -11.33
CA GLY A 39 -14.11 -5.32 -11.07
C GLY A 39 -12.77 -5.28 -10.29
N SER A 40 -12.21 -4.11 -10.00
CA SER A 40 -10.92 -4.00 -9.28
C SER A 40 -10.95 -4.66 -7.92
N LEU A 41 -12.03 -4.51 -7.15
CA LEU A 41 -12.17 -5.17 -5.85
C LEU A 41 -12.15 -6.70 -5.98
N GLY A 42 -12.91 -7.27 -6.92
CA GLY A 42 -12.94 -8.72 -7.14
C GLY A 42 -11.59 -9.28 -7.59
N ARG A 43 -10.88 -8.52 -8.44
CA ARG A 43 -9.54 -8.86 -8.93
C ARG A 43 -8.50 -8.82 -7.81
N ILE A 44 -8.53 -7.81 -6.94
CA ILE A 44 -7.66 -7.71 -5.75
C ILE A 44 -7.91 -8.90 -4.81
N LEU A 45 -9.17 -9.22 -4.52
CA LEU A 45 -9.53 -10.37 -3.68
C LEU A 45 -9.10 -11.71 -4.30
N SER A 46 -8.94 -11.77 -5.62
CA SER A 46 -8.43 -12.94 -6.34
C SER A 46 -6.90 -13.04 -6.34
N GLY A 47 -6.20 -12.11 -5.68
CA GLY A 47 -4.74 -12.07 -5.61
C GLY A 47 -4.08 -11.32 -6.77
N GLU A 48 -4.85 -10.61 -7.60
CA GLU A 48 -4.29 -9.83 -8.70
C GLU A 48 -3.65 -8.54 -8.16
N HIS A 49 -2.44 -8.23 -8.62
CA HIS A 49 -1.67 -7.06 -8.18
C HIS A 49 -2.19 -5.77 -8.82
N ILE A 50 -3.33 -5.28 -8.34
CA ILE A 50 -3.93 -4.01 -8.77
C ILE A 50 -3.75 -2.96 -7.70
N GLY A 51 -3.27 -1.78 -8.10
CA GLY A 51 -2.96 -0.68 -7.20
C GLY A 51 -1.55 -0.74 -6.63
N THR A 52 -1.33 -0.08 -5.50
CA THR A 52 -0.04 0.01 -4.81
C THR A 52 -0.19 -0.53 -3.40
N LEU A 53 0.58 -1.56 -3.08
CA LEU A 53 0.82 -1.98 -1.70
C LEU A 53 1.92 -1.13 -1.06
N ILE A 54 1.61 -0.55 0.08
CA ILE A 54 2.52 0.22 0.94
C ILE A 54 2.86 -0.65 2.13
N HIS A 55 4.15 -0.90 2.38
CA HIS A 55 4.59 -1.72 3.50
C HIS A 55 6.01 -1.37 3.95
N THR A 56 6.30 -1.59 5.22
CA THR A 56 7.62 -1.33 5.87
C THR A 56 8.63 -2.46 5.66
N GLN A 57 8.17 -3.64 5.28
CA GLN A 57 9.04 -4.81 5.11
C GLN A 57 9.64 -4.84 3.69
N PRO A 58 10.94 -5.00 3.45
CA PRO A 58 11.44 -5.09 2.08
C PRO A 58 10.85 -6.32 1.37
N ALA A 59 10.48 -6.17 0.09
CA ALA A 59 9.88 -7.23 -0.75
C ALA A 59 10.65 -8.57 -0.72
N ALA A 60 11.95 -8.53 -0.41
CA ALA A 60 12.84 -9.69 -0.28
C ALA A 60 12.58 -10.60 0.95
N ALA A 61 11.85 -10.14 1.97
CA ALA A 61 11.57 -10.93 3.17
C ALA A 61 10.27 -11.76 3.08
N ARG A 62 9.53 -11.63 1.97
CA ARG A 62 8.42 -12.53 1.63
C ARG A 62 9.01 -13.71 0.84
N HIS A 63 9.20 -14.84 1.52
CA HIS A 63 9.68 -16.10 0.92
C HIS A 63 8.68 -16.65 -0.14
N PRO A 64 9.11 -17.58 -1.03
CA PRO A 64 8.62 -17.82 -2.40
C PRO A 64 7.23 -18.46 -2.52
#